data_AF-A0A6J7T874-F1
#
_entry.id   AF-A0A6J7T874-F1
#
_cell.length_a   1.000
_cell.length_b   1.000
_cell.length_c   1.000
_cell.angle_alpha   90.00
_cell.angle_beta   90.00
_cell.angle_gamma   90.00
#
_symmetry.space_group_name_H-M   'P 1'
#
loop_
_entity.id
_entity.type
_entity.pdbx_description
1 polymer ?
#
loop_
_entity_poly.entity_id
_entity_poly.type
_entity_poly.pdbx_seq_one_letter_code
_entity_poly.pdbx_strand_id
1 'polypeptide(L)' 'MLMNRDYFLTVSEHDTARKPDWAPDDYYEIKYLPTPEGVLFASSGWNQPGWMTLDNHHAALVNRSSFEIEVIAI' A
#
# COMPACT_ATOMS: atom_id res chain seq x y z
N MET A 1 -5.38 -7.37 0.24
CA MET A 1 -4.18 -7.78 1.00
C MET A 1 -4.22 -9.30 1.17
N LEU A 2 -3.11 -9.98 0.90
CA LEU A 2 -2.97 -11.44 0.99
C LEU A 2 -1.71 -11.78 1.81
N MET A 3 -1.71 -12.91 2.50
CA MET A 3 -0.57 -13.31 3.34
C MET A 3 -0.40 -14.82 3.32
N ASN A 4 0.83 -15.29 3.21
CA ASN A 4 1.21 -16.67 3.48
C ASN A 4 2.33 -16.71 4.53
N ARG A 5 2.95 -17.87 4.77
CA ARG A 5 4.02 -18.03 5.76
C ARG A 5 5.18 -17.03 5.55
N ASP A 6 5.58 -16.81 4.31
CA ASP A 6 6.84 -16.16 3.96
C ASP A 6 6.63 -14.71 3.52
N TYR A 7 5.47 -14.39 2.94
CA TYR A 7 5.19 -13.12 2.30
C TYR A 7 3.85 -12.51 2.71
N PHE A 8 3.82 -11.18 2.71
CA PHE A 8 2.63 -10.36 2.71
C PHE A 8 2.57 -9.57 1.40
N LEU A 9 1.39 -9.53 0.76
CA LEU A 9 1.15 -8.87 -0.51
C LEU A 9 0.01 -7.84 -0.36
N THR A 10 0.31 -6.60 -0.72
CA THR A 10 -0.68 -5.53 -0.91
C THR A 10 -0.64 -5.10 -2.37
N VAL A 11 -1.81 -4.82 -2.94
CA VAL A 11 -1.95 -4.35 -4.32
C VAL A 11 -2.75 -3.06 -4.30
N SER A 12 -2.27 -2.06 -5.05
CA SER A 12 -2.99 -0.84 -5.35
C SER A 12 -3.52 -0.97 -6.79
N GLU A 13 -4.81 -1.24 -6.91
CA GLU A 13 -5.51 -1.36 -8.19
C GLU A 13 -6.87 -0.69 -8.05
N HIS A 14 -7.05 0.42 -8.75
CA HIS A 14 -8.28 1.20 -8.67
C HIS A 14 -8.57 2.00 -9.95
N ASP A 15 -9.84 2.32 -10.15
CA ASP A 15 -10.32 3.25 -11.17
C ASP A 15 -10.75 4.55 -10.46
N THR A 16 -9.93 5.59 -10.57
CA THR A 16 -10.17 6.88 -9.90
C THR A 16 -11.49 7.53 -10.33
N ALA A 17 -11.98 7.24 -11.54
CA ALA A 17 -13.26 7.76 -12.03
C ALA A 17 -14.48 7.15 -11.31
N ARG A 18 -14.29 6.06 -10.56
CA ARG A 18 -15.36 5.38 -9.80
C ARG A 18 -15.44 5.82 -8.34
N LYS A 19 -14.62 6.79 -7.91
CA LYS A 19 -14.71 7.31 -6.55
C LYS A 19 -16.09 7.95 -6.32
N PRO A 20 -16.68 7.83 -5.12
CA PRO A 20 -17.89 8.57 -4.78
C PRO A 20 -17.67 10.09 -4.92
N ASP A 21 -18.70 10.84 -5.30
CA ASP A 21 -18.59 12.30 -5.50
C ASP A 21 -18.10 13.05 -4.25
N TRP A 22 -18.40 12.54 -3.06
CA TRP A 22 -17.97 13.12 -1.78
C TRP A 22 -16.52 12.79 -1.41
N ALA A 23 -15.89 11.84 -2.11
CA ALA A 23 -14.60 11.32 -1.73
C ALA A 23 -13.45 12.21 -2.26
N PRO A 24 -12.37 12.39 -1.47
CA PRO A 24 -11.20 13.13 -1.92
C PRO A 24 -10.52 12.42 -3.11
N ASP A 25 -9.60 13.11 -3.77
CA ASP A 25 -8.96 12.57 -4.99
C ASP A 25 -8.05 11.37 -4.69
N ASP A 26 -7.52 11.28 -3.48
CA ASP A 26 -6.66 10.20 -2.99
C ASP A 26 -7.44 9.05 -2.33
N TYR A 27 -8.76 8.97 -2.52
CA TYR A 27 -9.64 8.05 -1.79
C TYR A 27 -9.22 6.57 -1.89
N TYR A 28 -8.66 6.16 -3.02
CA TYR A 28 -8.20 4.79 -3.25
C TYR A 28 -6.71 4.59 -3.01
N GLU A 29 -5.95 5.64 -2.69
CA GLU A 29 -4.52 5.52 -2.47
C GLU A 29 -4.23 4.66 -1.23
N ILE A 30 -3.28 3.76 -1.40
CA ILE A 30 -2.65 3.03 -0.31
C ILE A 30 -1.25 3.61 -0.13
N LYS A 31 -0.87 3.88 1.12
CA LYS A 31 0.48 4.33 1.48
C LYS A 31 1.17 3.30 2.36
N TYR A 32 2.49 3.33 2.37
CA TYR A 32 3.32 2.44 3.16
C TYR A 32 4.51 3.13 3.82
N LEU A 33 4.96 2.57 4.94
CA LEU A 33 6.14 3.01 5.68
C LEU A 33 6.93 1.80 6.19
N PRO A 34 8.13 1.52 5.64
CA PRO A 34 9.06 0.54 6.20
C PRO A 34 9.65 1.05 7.51
N THR A 35 9.75 0.16 8.50
CA THR A 35 10.42 0.38 9.79
C THR A 35 11.29 -0.84 10.14
N PRO A 36 12.16 -0.76 11.16
CA PRO A 36 12.92 -1.92 11.63
C PRO A 36 12.04 -3.08 12.13
N GLU A 37 10.81 -2.82 12.55
CA GLU A 37 9.86 -3.78 13.13
C GLU A 37 8.82 -4.32 12.13
N GLY A 38 8.78 -3.79 10.91
CA GLY A 38 7.81 -4.19 9.92
C GLY A 38 7.59 -3.19 8.80
N VAL A 39 6.53 -3.40 8.02
CA VAL A 39 6.06 -2.44 7.02
C VAL A 39 4.61 -2.11 7.32
N LEU A 40 4.33 -0.83 7.54
CA LEU A 40 2.98 -0.33 7.76
C LEU A 40 2.32 -0.07 6.41
N PHE A 41 1.03 -0.37 6.30
CA PHE A 41 0.18 -0.02 5.15
C PHE A 41 -1.12 0.58 5.64
N ALA A 42 -1.58 1.65 4.99
CA ALA A 42 -2.85 2.28 5.33
C ALA A 42 -3.39 3.08 4.13
N SER A 43 -4.72 3.26 4.09
CA SER A 43 -5.34 4.18 3.14
C SER A 43 -5.00 5.64 3.46
N SER A 44 -5.21 6.55 2.51
CA SER A 44 -4.96 8.00 2.62
C SER A 44 -5.61 8.74 3.80
N GLY A 45 -6.62 8.16 4.45
CA GLY A 45 -7.37 8.81 5.54
C GLY A 45 -6.64 8.96 6.88
N TRP A 46 -5.39 8.50 6.99
CA TRP A 46 -4.60 8.54 8.24
C TRP A 46 -3.53 9.64 8.21
N ASN A 47 -3.08 10.10 9.37
CA ASN A 47 -1.93 11.01 9.46
C ASN A 47 -0.63 10.27 9.06
N GLN A 48 -0.11 10.55 7.86
CA GLN A 48 0.94 9.77 7.20
C GLN A 48 2.18 10.60 6.79
N PRO A 49 2.80 11.37 7.70
CA PRO A 49 3.99 12.14 7.36
C PRO A 49 5.16 11.20 7.05
N GLY A 50 5.80 11.39 5.89
CA GLY A 50 6.96 10.59 5.47
C GLY A 50 6.63 9.20 4.92
N TRP A 51 5.35 8.88 4.70
CA TRP A 51 4.94 7.64 4.05
C TRP A 51 5.10 7.75 2.53
N MET A 52 5.33 6.62 1.88
CA MET A 52 5.37 6.50 0.42
C MET A 52 4.00 6.07 -0.10
N THR A 53 3.61 6.55 -1.28
CA THR A 53 2.40 6.06 -1.97
C THR A 53 2.73 4.76 -2.72
N LEU A 54 1.88 3.76 -2.58
CA LEU A 54 1.87 2.61 -3.48
C LEU A 54 1.04 2.98 -4.70
N ASP A 55 1.74 3.35 -5.78
CA ASP A 55 1.13 3.82 -7.02
C ASP A 55 0.08 2.83 -7.56
N ASN A 56 -0.92 3.34 -8.26
CA ASN A 56 -1.90 2.50 -8.95
C ASN A 56 -1.18 1.53 -9.92
N HIS A 57 -1.74 0.35 -10.14
CA HIS A 57 -1.13 -0.73 -10.93
C HIS A 57 0.21 -1.21 -10.36
N HIS A 58 0.37 -1.17 -9.03
CA HIS A 58 1.53 -1.72 -8.36
C HIS A 58 1.15 -2.65 -7.21
N ALA A 59 2.05 -3.60 -6.94
CA ALA A 59 2.00 -4.48 -5.80
C ALA A 59 3.24 -4.27 -4.91
N ALA A 60 3.04 -4.35 -3.60
CA ALA A 60 4.09 -4.40 -2.61
C ALA A 60 4.17 -5.82 -2.02
N LEU A 61 5.32 -6.47 -2.19
CA LEU A 61 5.64 -7.76 -1.62
C LEU A 61 6.59 -7.56 -0.44
N VAL A 62 6.21 -8.03 0.74
CA VAL A 62 7.01 -7.92 1.97
C VAL A 62 7.43 -9.30 2.44
N ASN A 63 8.74 -9.52 2.59
CA ASN A 63 9.27 -10.69 3.26
C ASN A 63 8.95 -10.59 4.76
N ARG A 64 8.24 -11.57 5.32
CA ARG A 64 7.74 -11.51 6.70
C ARG A 64 8.82 -11.72 7.76
N SER A 65 9.99 -12.24 7.38
CA SER A 65 11.10 -12.51 8.28
C SER A 65 12.13 -11.38 8.30
N SER A 66 12.40 -10.76 7.14
CA SER A 66 13.36 -9.64 7.03
C SER A 66 12.71 -8.25 6.99
N PHE A 67 11.40 -8.18 6.72
CA PHE A 67 10.67 -6.94 6.42
C PHE A 67 11.16 -6.18 5.20
N GLU A 68 12.01 -6.79 4.38
CA GLU A 68 12.36 -6.27 3.07
C GLU A 68 11.10 -6.18 2.21
N ILE A 69 10.95 -5.03 1.56
CA ILE A 69 9.83 -4.70 0.67
C ILE A 69 10.35 -4.56 -0.76
N GLU A 70 9.60 -5.15 -1.69
CA GLU A 70 9.75 -4.95 -3.13
C GLU A 70 8.45 -4.39 -3.68
N VAL A 71 8.55 -3.34 -4.50
CA VAL A 71 7.41 -2.74 -5.21
C VAL A 71 7.52 -3.08 -6.69
N ILE A 72 6.46 -3.66 -7.26
CA ILE A 72 6.44 -4.22 -8.61
C ILE A 72 5.25 -3.65 -9.37
N ALA A 73 5.45 -3.17 -10.59
CA ALA A 73 4.37 -2.77 -11.50
C ALA A 73 3.65 -4.02 -12.04
N ILE A 74 2.31 -3.96 -12.17
CA ILE A 74 1.45 -5.06 -12.60
C ILE A 74 0.52 -4.69 -13.76
#